data_AF-A0A3S8VT58-F1
#
_entry.id   AF-A0A3S8VT58-F1
#
_cell.length_a   1.000
_cell.length_b   1.000
_cell.length_c   1.000
_cell.angle_alpha   90.00
_cell.angle_beta   90.00
_cell.angle_gamma   90.00
#
_symmetry.space_group_name_H-M   'P 1'
#
loop_
_entity.id
_entity.type
_entity.pdbx_description
1 polymer ?
#
loop_
_entity_poly.entity_id
_entity_poly.type
_entity_poly.pdbx_seq_one_letter_code
_entity_poly.pdbx_strand_id
1 'polypeptide(L)'
;MQPQFKFEQVDPDNDNRLRVSLKDTGEALGVTYLTKGAGWVAEHAGLTGKQGGVHGFRTEHLAAEFMYWFKAPEQSDRTNPTDRPRPLNPELLPKHGVLISLEPINGDDFLVDLNTRGAGSGIGYLQQRDDGTYDTRLGSIHVGIATTPEAGLWAVMALHTTHKRYAPLLEGFTPSEDQIPIQHPAVRVLLPDEDR
;
A
#
# COMPACT_ATOMS: atom_id res chain seq x y z
N MET A 1 -30.51 -7.16 5.68
CA MET A 1 -29.74 -8.04 6.58
C MET A 1 -28.29 -7.57 6.50
N GLN A 2 -27.63 -7.27 7.62
CA GLN A 2 -26.20 -6.92 7.61
C GLN A 2 -25.38 -8.21 7.45
N PRO A 3 -24.36 -8.24 6.56
CA PRO A 3 -23.49 -9.40 6.42
C PRO A 3 -22.70 -9.65 7.70
N GLN A 4 -22.40 -10.92 7.99
CA GLN A 4 -21.48 -11.27 9.08
C GLN A 4 -20.23 -11.93 8.50
N PHE A 5 -19.07 -11.43 8.88
CA PHE A 5 -17.79 -11.86 8.35
C PHE A 5 -17.01 -12.72 9.35
N LYS A 6 -16.28 -13.70 8.82
CA LYS A 6 -15.22 -14.43 9.50
C LYS A 6 -13.88 -13.90 8.99
N PHE A 7 -12.96 -13.62 9.91
CA PHE A 7 -11.59 -13.20 9.63
C PHE A 7 -10.65 -14.30 10.06
N GLU A 8 -9.78 -14.76 9.17
CA GLU A 8 -8.79 -15.80 9.42
C GLU A 8 -7.41 -15.31 9.00
N GLN A 9 -6.42 -15.44 9.86
CA GLN A 9 -5.04 -15.12 9.48
C GLN A 9 -4.58 -16.08 8.38
N VAL A 10 -4.09 -15.52 7.27
CA VAL A 10 -3.64 -16.31 6.11
C VAL A 10 -2.13 -16.38 5.96
N ASP A 11 -1.41 -15.52 6.66
CA ASP A 11 0.03 -15.44 6.61
C ASP A 11 0.56 -15.37 8.05
N PRO A 12 1.25 -16.42 8.54
CA PRO A 12 1.83 -16.41 9.87
C PRO A 12 3.02 -15.45 9.98
N ASP A 13 3.63 -15.06 8.85
CA ASP A 13 4.74 -14.11 8.81
C ASP A 13 4.25 -12.65 8.63
N ASN A 14 2.95 -12.48 8.35
CA ASN A 14 2.28 -11.18 8.22
C ASN A 14 0.97 -11.18 9.01
N ASP A 15 1.08 -10.91 10.31
CA ASP A 15 -0.03 -10.88 11.28
C ASP A 15 -1.21 -9.98 10.90
N ASN A 16 -0.99 -9.07 9.95
CA ASN A 16 -2.01 -8.12 9.51
C ASN A 16 -2.83 -8.62 8.32
N ARG A 17 -2.50 -9.76 7.68
CA ARG A 17 -3.27 -10.30 6.53
C ARG A 17 -4.36 -11.28 6.97
N LEU A 18 -5.62 -10.87 6.77
CA LEU A 18 -6.81 -11.60 7.16
C LEU A 18 -7.65 -11.99 5.93
N ARG A 19 -7.86 -13.29 5.71
CA ARG A 19 -8.88 -13.77 4.78
C ARG A 19 -10.26 -13.46 5.33
N VAL A 20 -11.11 -12.94 4.45
CA VAL A 20 -12.50 -12.59 4.74
C VAL A 20 -13.42 -13.59 4.07
N SER A 21 -14.34 -14.15 4.85
CA SER A 21 -15.40 -15.03 4.33
C SER A 21 -16.75 -14.75 4.99
N LEU A 22 -17.84 -15.07 4.30
CA LEU A 22 -19.19 -14.97 4.86
C LEU A 22 -19.45 -16.07 5.88
N LYS A 23 -19.98 -15.73 7.06
CA LYS A 23 -20.24 -16.71 8.14
C LYS A 23 -21.34 -17.72 7.81
N ASP A 24 -22.32 -17.32 7.03
CA ASP A 24 -23.50 -18.11 6.70
C ASP A 24 -23.27 -19.07 5.53
N THR A 25 -22.53 -18.65 4.51
CA THR A 25 -22.28 -19.45 3.30
C THR A 25 -20.87 -20.03 3.22
N GLY A 26 -19.91 -19.47 3.96
CA GLY A 26 -18.48 -19.81 3.81
C GLY A 26 -17.84 -19.23 2.55
N GLU A 27 -18.55 -18.38 1.79
CA GLU A 27 -18.03 -17.75 0.58
C GLU A 27 -16.81 -16.86 0.90
N ALA A 28 -15.70 -17.09 0.21
CA ALA A 28 -14.50 -16.27 0.34
C ALA A 28 -14.65 -14.97 -0.46
N LEU A 29 -14.50 -13.83 0.21
CA LEU A 29 -14.61 -12.50 -0.41
C LEU A 29 -13.25 -11.96 -0.86
N GLY A 30 -12.20 -12.26 -0.11
CA GLY A 30 -10.85 -11.74 -0.37
C GLY A 30 -9.98 -11.72 0.87
N VAL A 31 -9.01 -10.79 0.88
CA VAL A 31 -8.08 -10.53 1.97
C VAL A 31 -8.21 -9.07 2.37
N THR A 32 -8.14 -8.80 3.67
CA THR A 32 -7.95 -7.45 4.21
C THR A 32 -6.67 -7.38 5.01
N TYR A 33 -5.98 -6.25 4.95
CA TYR A 33 -4.77 -6.04 5.74
C TYR A 33 -4.58 -4.59 6.15
N LEU A 34 -3.86 -4.40 7.25
CA LEU A 34 -3.56 -3.07 7.79
C LEU A 34 -2.20 -2.57 7.25
N THR A 35 -2.20 -1.36 6.70
CA THR A 35 -0.98 -0.65 6.28
C THR A 35 -0.63 0.46 7.25
N LYS A 36 0.66 0.81 7.36
CA LYS A 36 1.05 2.06 8.04
C LYS A 36 0.80 3.23 7.08
N GLY A 37 -0.05 4.18 7.49
CA GLY A 37 -0.34 5.41 6.74
C GLY A 37 -1.69 5.44 6.01
N ALA A 38 -2.12 4.34 5.38
CA ALA A 38 -3.38 4.31 4.61
C ALA A 38 -4.52 3.49 5.26
N GLY A 39 -4.31 2.94 6.46
CA GLY A 39 -5.34 2.16 7.16
C GLY A 39 -5.55 0.77 6.55
N TRP A 40 -6.76 0.24 6.69
CA TRP A 40 -7.14 -1.07 6.19
C TRP A 40 -7.34 -1.08 4.68
N VAL A 41 -6.98 -2.19 4.06
CA VAL A 41 -7.04 -2.44 2.63
C VAL A 41 -8.01 -3.59 2.34
N ALA A 42 -8.75 -3.50 1.25
CA ALA A 42 -9.61 -4.55 0.73
C ALA A 42 -9.05 -5.10 -0.60
N GLU A 43 -8.69 -6.38 -0.64
CA GLU A 43 -8.18 -7.07 -1.83
C GLU A 43 -9.11 -8.24 -2.18
N HIS A 44 -9.85 -8.15 -3.29
CA HIS A 44 -10.80 -9.20 -3.67
C HIS A 44 -10.11 -10.52 -3.99
N ALA A 45 -10.79 -11.62 -3.67
CA ALA A 45 -10.34 -12.95 -4.05
C ALA A 45 -10.25 -13.09 -5.58
N GLY A 46 -9.14 -13.63 -6.08
CA GLY A 46 -8.96 -13.93 -7.50
C GLY A 46 -8.46 -12.78 -8.38
N LEU A 47 -8.21 -11.59 -7.82
CA LEU A 47 -7.49 -10.54 -8.54
C LEU A 47 -5.99 -10.86 -8.59
N THR A 48 -5.56 -11.60 -9.62
CA THR A 48 -4.14 -11.75 -9.94
C THR A 48 -3.74 -10.70 -10.99
N GLY A 49 -3.21 -9.55 -10.57
CA GLY A 49 -2.75 -8.52 -11.52
C GLY A 49 -2.60 -7.11 -10.93
N LYS A 50 -2.40 -6.13 -11.82
CA LYS A 50 -2.15 -4.70 -11.52
C LYS A 50 -3.32 -3.95 -10.86
N GLN A 51 -4.43 -4.62 -10.54
CA GLN A 51 -5.62 -3.95 -9.99
C GLN A 51 -5.55 -3.69 -8.49
N GLY A 52 -4.56 -4.23 -7.76
CA GLY A 52 -4.22 -3.80 -6.39
C GLY A 52 -5.32 -3.91 -5.35
N GLY A 53 -4.97 -3.72 -4.07
CA GLY A 53 -5.96 -3.53 -3.01
C GLY A 53 -6.64 -2.16 -3.10
N VAL A 54 -7.80 -2.00 -2.46
CA VAL A 54 -8.45 -0.70 -2.22
C VAL A 54 -8.10 -0.24 -0.81
N HIS A 55 -7.41 0.87 -0.68
CA HIS A 55 -6.87 1.35 0.60
C HIS A 55 -7.82 2.39 1.24
N GLY A 56 -7.60 2.71 2.51
CA GLY A 56 -8.25 3.84 3.18
C GLY A 56 -9.37 3.47 4.15
N PHE A 57 -9.60 2.20 4.44
CA PHE A 57 -10.67 1.78 5.35
C PHE A 57 -10.26 1.97 6.81
N ARG A 58 -11.19 2.47 7.63
CA ARG A 58 -10.93 2.70 9.06
C ARG A 58 -10.83 1.40 9.86
N THR A 59 -11.53 0.36 9.43
CA THR A 59 -11.56 -0.95 10.09
C THR A 59 -11.54 -2.07 9.05
N GLU A 60 -11.06 -3.23 9.45
CA GLU A 60 -11.13 -4.49 8.72
C GLU A 60 -12.57 -4.84 8.34
N HIS A 61 -13.53 -4.46 9.19
CA HIS A 61 -14.96 -4.66 8.92
C HIS A 61 -15.46 -3.82 7.75
N LEU A 62 -15.06 -2.55 7.66
CA LEU A 62 -15.44 -1.70 6.54
C LEU A 62 -14.78 -2.15 5.22
N ALA A 63 -13.55 -2.66 5.28
CA ALA A 63 -12.90 -3.28 4.13
C ALA A 63 -13.64 -4.56 3.69
N ALA A 64 -14.10 -5.39 4.64
CA ALA A 64 -14.92 -6.56 4.35
C ALA A 64 -16.30 -6.21 3.77
N GLU A 65 -16.96 -5.19 4.32
CA GLU A 65 -18.22 -4.68 3.76
C GLU A 65 -18.03 -4.18 2.34
N PHE A 66 -16.93 -3.49 2.05
CA PHE A 66 -16.59 -3.10 0.68
C PHE A 66 -16.47 -4.33 -0.23
N MET A 67 -15.74 -5.37 0.16
CA MET A 67 -15.63 -6.58 -0.66
C MET A 67 -16.96 -7.31 -0.87
N TYR A 68 -17.88 -7.23 0.10
CA TYR A 68 -19.21 -7.83 0.00
C TYR A 68 -20.15 -7.06 -0.93
N TRP A 69 -20.14 -5.74 -0.86
CA TRP A 69 -21.02 -4.88 -1.64
C TRP A 69 -20.52 -4.66 -3.07
N PHE A 70 -19.20 -4.66 -3.26
CA PHE A 70 -18.54 -4.45 -4.55
C PHE A 70 -17.96 -5.78 -5.01
N LYS A 71 -18.35 -6.32 -6.17
CA LYS A 71 -17.68 -7.50 -6.74
C LYS A 71 -16.33 -7.11 -7.34
N ALA A 72 -15.40 -8.07 -7.40
CA ALA A 72 -14.11 -7.90 -8.08
C ALA A 72 -14.33 -7.39 -9.52
N PRO A 73 -13.56 -6.39 -10.01
CA PRO A 73 -13.75 -5.80 -11.34
C PRO A 73 -13.73 -6.82 -12.50
N GLU A 74 -13.10 -7.98 -12.33
CA GLU A 74 -13.01 -9.04 -13.35
C GLU A 74 -14.15 -10.07 -13.29
N GLN A 75 -14.99 -10.06 -12.25
CA GLN A 75 -16.19 -10.90 -12.18
C GLN A 75 -17.43 -10.28 -12.84
N SER A 76 -17.27 -9.20 -13.62
CA SER A 76 -18.27 -8.88 -14.66
C SER A 76 -18.13 -9.94 -15.77
N ASP A 77 -18.62 -11.13 -15.48
CA ASP A 77 -18.59 -12.26 -16.38
C ASP A 77 -19.35 -11.87 -17.65
N ARG A 78 -18.61 -11.51 -18.70
CA ARG A 78 -19.16 -11.14 -20.02
C ARG A 78 -19.93 -12.29 -20.66
N THR A 79 -19.86 -13.50 -20.08
CA THR A 79 -20.44 -14.70 -20.66
C THR A 79 -21.74 -15.18 -19.99
N ASN A 80 -22.08 -14.73 -18.77
CA ASN A 80 -23.38 -15.00 -18.13
C ASN A 80 -23.82 -13.90 -17.14
N PRO A 81 -24.67 -12.92 -17.56
CA PRO A 81 -25.02 -11.75 -16.76
C PRO A 81 -26.20 -12.02 -15.80
N THR A 82 -26.16 -13.08 -15.01
CA THR A 82 -27.25 -13.37 -14.04
C THR A 82 -27.05 -12.69 -12.69
N ASP A 83 -25.84 -12.24 -12.38
CA ASP A 83 -25.54 -11.54 -11.13
C ASP A 83 -25.86 -10.05 -11.25
N ARG A 84 -26.95 -9.63 -10.58
CA ARG A 84 -27.24 -8.21 -10.44
C ARG A 84 -26.21 -7.57 -9.51
N PRO A 85 -25.48 -6.53 -9.94
CA PRO A 85 -24.59 -5.80 -9.04
C PRO A 85 -25.43 -5.23 -7.89
N ARG A 86 -24.95 -5.42 -6.66
CA ARG A 86 -25.61 -4.87 -5.48
C ARG A 86 -25.52 -3.33 -5.55
N PRO A 87 -26.58 -2.59 -5.21
CA PRO A 87 -26.55 -1.13 -5.26
C PRO A 87 -25.45 -0.59 -4.35
N LEU A 88 -24.67 0.35 -4.90
CA LEU A 88 -23.48 0.93 -4.30
C LEU A 88 -23.86 1.73 -3.04
N ASN A 89 -23.19 1.50 -1.92
CA ASN A 89 -23.22 2.45 -0.81
C ASN A 89 -22.10 3.49 -1.03
N PRO A 90 -22.42 4.74 -1.43
CA PRO A 90 -21.42 5.76 -1.72
C PRO A 90 -20.62 6.20 -0.48
N GLU A 91 -21.11 5.93 0.73
CA GLU A 91 -20.38 6.24 1.98
C GLU A 91 -19.19 5.31 2.23
N LEU A 92 -19.13 4.16 1.54
CA LEU A 92 -18.02 3.20 1.66
C LEU A 92 -16.82 3.56 0.80
N LEU A 93 -16.93 4.52 -0.12
CA LEU A 93 -15.81 4.89 -0.98
C LEU A 93 -14.88 5.89 -0.26
N PRO A 94 -13.55 5.66 -0.27
CA PRO A 94 -12.60 6.65 0.21
C PRO A 94 -12.77 7.97 -0.54
N LYS A 95 -12.59 9.09 0.16
CA LYS A 95 -12.60 10.43 -0.45
C LYS A 95 -11.57 10.52 -1.58
N HIS A 96 -11.80 11.41 -2.55
CA HIS A 96 -10.84 11.69 -3.62
C HIS A 96 -9.46 12.03 -3.04
N GLY A 97 -8.41 11.34 -3.50
CA GLY A 97 -7.04 11.55 -3.05
C GLY A 97 -6.10 10.44 -3.52
N VAL A 98 -4.80 10.68 -3.34
CA VAL A 98 -3.75 9.66 -3.48
C VAL A 98 -3.43 9.18 -2.07
N LEU A 99 -3.55 7.88 -1.84
CA LEU A 99 -3.14 7.23 -0.61
C LEU A 99 -1.71 6.74 -0.75
N ILE A 100 -0.93 6.95 0.30
CA ILE A 100 0.47 6.53 0.39
C ILE A 100 0.54 5.59 1.58
N SER A 101 1.08 4.38 1.38
CA SER A 101 1.17 3.36 2.43
C SER A 101 2.51 2.66 2.44
N LEU A 102 2.90 2.22 3.64
CA LEU A 102 3.84 1.12 3.84
C LEU A 102 3.03 -0.16 4.00
N GLU A 103 3.07 -1.01 2.98
CA GLU A 103 2.53 -2.37 3.03
C GLU A 103 3.61 -3.31 3.57
N PRO A 104 3.41 -3.96 4.72
CA PRO A 104 4.32 -4.98 5.21
C PRO A 104 4.31 -6.18 4.25
N ILE A 105 5.49 -6.65 3.84
CA ILE A 105 5.60 -7.86 3.01
C ILE A 105 5.92 -9.05 3.91
N ASN A 106 7.17 -9.15 4.38
CA ASN A 106 7.69 -10.22 5.23
C ASN A 106 8.62 -9.62 6.29
N GLY A 107 8.50 -10.07 7.55
CA GLY A 107 9.28 -9.50 8.64
C GLY A 107 9.01 -8.00 8.78
N ASP A 108 10.08 -7.21 8.84
CA ASP A 108 10.02 -5.73 8.93
C ASP A 108 10.33 -5.05 7.58
N ASP A 109 10.15 -5.76 6.45
CA ASP A 109 10.26 -5.15 5.12
C ASP A 109 8.95 -4.49 4.68
N PHE A 110 9.06 -3.41 3.91
CA PHE A 110 7.90 -2.64 3.46
C PHE A 110 7.91 -2.36 1.96
N LEU A 111 6.78 -2.56 1.30
CA LEU A 111 6.49 -1.95 0.00
C LEU A 111 5.95 -0.53 0.22
N VAL A 112 6.52 0.45 -0.48
CA VAL A 112 5.96 1.80 -0.57
C VAL A 112 4.97 1.83 -1.72
N ASP A 113 3.68 1.87 -1.40
CA ASP A 113 2.59 1.85 -2.37
C ASP A 113 1.91 3.21 -2.50
N LEU A 114 1.60 3.56 -3.75
CA LEU A 114 0.84 4.73 -4.14
C LEU A 114 -0.49 4.27 -4.75
N ASN A 115 -1.60 4.55 -4.08
CA ASN A 115 -2.91 4.07 -4.49
C ASN A 115 -3.91 5.18 -4.76
N THR A 116 -4.61 5.10 -5.89
CA THR A 116 -5.77 5.93 -6.18
C THR A 116 -6.97 5.05 -6.50
N ARG A 117 -7.92 4.91 -5.56
CA ARG A 117 -9.23 4.26 -5.78
C ARG A 117 -9.16 2.82 -6.30
N GLY A 118 -8.25 2.01 -5.76
CA GLY A 118 -8.08 0.63 -6.21
C GLY A 118 -7.27 0.53 -7.50
N ALA A 119 -6.43 1.52 -7.77
CA ALA A 119 -5.33 1.40 -8.72
C ALA A 119 -4.06 1.74 -7.93
N GLY A 120 -3.43 0.68 -7.41
CA GLY A 120 -2.16 0.74 -6.68
C GLY A 120 -0.97 0.53 -7.60
N SER A 121 0.15 1.15 -7.27
CA SER A 121 1.44 0.86 -7.87
C SER A 121 2.50 0.97 -6.79
N GLY A 122 3.21 -0.13 -6.54
CA GLY A 122 4.44 -0.10 -5.78
C GLY A 122 5.43 0.85 -6.45
N ILE A 123 5.82 1.90 -5.73
CA ILE A 123 6.74 2.92 -6.23
C ILE A 123 8.14 2.74 -5.66
N GLY A 124 8.28 2.03 -4.55
CA GLY A 124 9.56 1.69 -3.95
C GLY A 124 9.44 0.62 -2.89
N TYR A 125 10.57 0.27 -2.29
CA TYR A 125 10.68 -0.82 -1.32
C TYR A 125 11.72 -0.48 -0.25
N LEU A 126 11.44 -0.86 0.99
CA LEU A 126 12.30 -0.69 2.15
C LEU A 126 12.65 -2.08 2.68
N GLN A 127 13.94 -2.40 2.71
CA GLN A 127 14.44 -3.65 3.25
C GLN A 127 15.10 -3.40 4.60
N GLN A 128 14.64 -4.05 5.66
CA GLN A 128 15.26 -3.92 6.97
C GLN A 128 16.65 -4.56 6.97
N ARG A 129 17.60 -3.90 7.63
CA ARG A 129 18.96 -4.35 7.85
C ARG A 129 19.10 -4.87 9.29
N ASP A 130 20.14 -5.66 9.53
CA ASP A 130 20.45 -6.22 10.85
C ASP A 130 20.66 -5.15 11.94
N ASP A 131 21.05 -3.93 11.54
CA ASP A 131 21.24 -2.78 12.42
C ASP A 131 19.93 -1.99 12.72
N GLY A 132 18.80 -2.45 12.20
CA GLY A 132 17.48 -1.83 12.37
C GLY A 132 17.21 -0.65 11.44
N THR A 133 18.14 -0.29 10.56
CA THR A 133 17.93 0.70 9.49
C THR A 133 17.35 0.05 8.23
N TYR A 134 17.03 0.86 7.22
CA TYR A 134 16.30 0.41 6.03
C TYR A 134 17.04 0.78 4.75
N ASP A 135 17.40 -0.22 3.96
CA ASP A 135 17.81 -0.01 2.57
C ASP A 135 16.61 0.48 1.76
N THR A 136 16.68 1.71 1.29
CA THR A 136 15.62 2.36 0.52
C THR A 136 15.85 2.15 -0.96
N ARG A 137 14.84 1.66 -1.68
CA ARG A 137 14.94 1.30 -3.09
C ARG A 137 13.81 1.89 -3.94
N LEU A 138 14.15 2.28 -5.16
CA LEU A 138 13.20 2.66 -6.22
C LEU A 138 13.29 1.61 -7.33
N GLY A 139 12.30 0.71 -7.40
CA GLY A 139 12.42 -0.50 -8.21
C GLY A 139 13.59 -1.37 -7.74
N SER A 140 14.52 -1.70 -8.64
CA SER A 140 15.73 -2.48 -8.31
C SER A 140 16.90 -1.62 -7.80
N ILE A 141 16.78 -0.29 -7.83
CA ILE A 141 17.89 0.63 -7.58
C ILE A 141 17.91 1.00 -6.10
N HIS A 142 19.06 0.82 -5.46
CA HIS A 142 19.29 1.33 -4.10
C HIS A 142 19.54 2.85 -4.16
N VAL A 143 18.82 3.61 -3.34
CA VAL A 143 18.87 5.08 -3.38
C VAL A 143 19.38 5.71 -2.07
N GLY A 144 19.56 4.90 -1.02
CA GLY A 144 20.06 5.37 0.26
C GLY A 144 19.55 4.54 1.44
N ILE A 145 19.92 4.96 2.64
CA ILE A 145 19.57 4.30 3.90
C ILE A 145 18.67 5.23 4.72
N ALA A 146 17.59 4.69 5.27
CA ALA A 146 16.69 5.39 6.17
C ALA A 146 16.78 4.84 7.59
N THR A 147 16.79 5.72 8.58
CA THR A 147 16.78 5.36 10.01
C THR A 147 15.43 4.84 10.49
N THR A 148 14.35 5.16 9.77
CA THR A 148 12.99 4.69 10.06
C THR A 148 12.25 4.36 8.76
N PRO A 149 11.21 3.50 8.80
CA PRO A 149 10.38 3.23 7.63
C PRO A 149 9.72 4.50 7.06
N GLU A 150 9.36 5.45 7.93
CA GLU A 150 8.72 6.69 7.52
C GLU A 150 9.68 7.63 6.78
N ALA A 151 10.92 7.76 7.24
CA ALA A 151 11.95 8.48 6.49
C ALA A 151 12.19 7.85 5.10
N GLY A 152 12.22 6.52 5.03
CA GLY A 152 12.34 5.77 3.76
C GLY A 152 11.16 6.02 2.82
N LEU A 153 9.92 6.03 3.35
CA LEU A 153 8.71 6.36 2.60
C LEU A 153 8.82 7.75 1.97
N TRP A 154 9.20 8.76 2.75
CA TRP A 154 9.34 10.12 2.26
C TRP A 154 10.44 10.24 1.20
N ALA A 155 11.55 9.51 1.35
CA ALA A 155 12.61 9.45 0.35
C ALA A 155 12.13 8.87 -0.98
N VAL A 156 11.42 7.73 -0.94
CA VAL A 156 10.79 7.13 -2.14
C VAL A 156 9.80 8.10 -2.79
N MET A 157 8.93 8.73 -1.99
CA MET A 157 7.95 9.70 -2.48
C MET A 157 8.61 10.93 -3.13
N ALA A 158 9.66 11.45 -2.51
CA ALA A 158 10.42 12.58 -3.05
C ALA A 158 10.99 12.24 -4.42
N LEU A 159 11.70 11.11 -4.53
CA LEU A 159 12.34 10.65 -5.76
C LEU A 159 11.32 10.27 -6.85
N HIS A 160 10.19 9.68 -6.47
CA HIS A 160 9.13 9.31 -7.42
C HIS A 160 8.41 10.54 -8.02
N THR A 161 8.21 11.60 -7.24
CA THR A 161 7.39 12.76 -7.65
C THR A 161 8.19 13.99 -8.08
N THR A 162 9.53 13.95 -7.97
CA THR A 162 10.45 15.01 -8.40
C THR A 162 10.35 16.36 -7.67
N HIS A 163 9.58 16.45 -6.57
CA HIS A 163 9.19 17.74 -5.99
C HIS A 163 10.04 18.15 -4.77
N LYS A 164 10.62 19.36 -4.76
CA LYS A 164 11.45 19.88 -3.65
C LYS A 164 10.75 20.02 -2.28
N ARG A 165 9.41 19.87 -2.24
CA ARG A 165 8.60 20.14 -1.04
C ARG A 165 8.83 19.12 0.08
N TYR A 166 9.36 17.95 -0.28
CA TYR A 166 9.59 16.85 0.66
C TYR A 166 10.90 16.99 1.42
N ALA A 167 11.79 17.93 1.07
CA ALA A 167 13.10 18.06 1.72
C ALA A 167 13.03 18.11 3.28
N PRO A 168 12.08 18.84 3.90
CA PRO A 168 11.95 18.84 5.36
C PRO A 168 11.50 17.51 5.96
N LEU A 169 10.93 16.61 5.14
CA LEU A 169 10.41 15.30 5.53
C LEU A 169 11.45 14.17 5.35
N LEU A 170 12.64 14.49 4.83
CA LEU A 170 13.72 13.52 4.63
C LEU A 170 14.69 13.45 5.83
N GLU A 171 14.27 13.93 7.00
CA GLU A 171 15.04 13.77 8.22
C GLU A 171 15.28 12.28 8.50
N GLY A 172 16.55 11.92 8.74
CA GLY A 172 16.93 10.53 8.98
C GLY A 172 17.09 9.67 7.72
N PHE A 173 17.13 10.27 6.52
CA PHE A 173 17.53 9.60 5.27
C PHE A 173 18.94 10.03 4.83
N THR A 174 19.79 9.06 4.53
CA THR A 174 21.12 9.27 3.97
C THR A 174 21.15 8.77 2.53
N PRO A 175 21.28 9.66 1.52
CA PRO A 175 21.27 9.25 0.12
C PRO A 175 22.50 8.42 -0.26
N SER A 176 22.35 7.50 -1.22
CA SER A 176 23.50 6.81 -1.81
C SER A 176 24.34 7.76 -2.67
N GLU A 177 25.59 7.38 -2.91
CA GLU A 177 26.51 8.12 -3.79
C GLU A 177 26.19 7.95 -5.30
N ASP A 178 25.07 7.31 -5.65
CA ASP A 178 24.65 7.14 -7.03
C ASP A 178 24.00 8.41 -7.60
N GLN A 179 24.17 8.69 -8.90
CA GLN A 179 23.70 9.94 -9.51
C GLN A 179 22.18 10.19 -9.41
N ILE A 180 21.38 9.12 -9.32
CA ILE A 180 19.92 9.18 -9.32
C ILE A 180 19.38 9.95 -8.10
N PRO A 181 19.74 9.59 -6.85
CA PRO A 181 19.35 10.37 -5.68
C PRO A 181 20.03 11.75 -5.61
N ILE A 182 21.32 11.86 -5.95
CA ILE A 182 22.10 13.09 -5.75
C ILE A 182 21.60 14.25 -6.64
N GLN A 183 21.11 13.98 -7.85
CA GLN A 183 20.60 15.05 -8.73
C GLN A 183 19.21 15.55 -8.34
N HIS A 184 18.54 14.90 -7.38
CA HIS A 184 17.16 15.22 -7.03
C HIS A 184 17.05 16.47 -6.13
N PRO A 185 16.22 17.48 -6.49
CA PRO A 185 16.17 18.77 -5.77
C PRO A 185 15.84 18.67 -4.27
N ALA A 186 15.04 17.68 -3.85
CA ALA A 186 14.75 17.48 -2.43
C ALA A 186 15.89 16.82 -1.66
N VAL A 187 16.69 15.99 -2.34
CA VAL A 187 17.79 15.22 -1.74
C VAL A 187 19.06 16.06 -1.70
N ARG A 188 19.29 16.95 -2.67
CA ARG A 188 20.42 17.90 -2.67
C ARG A 188 20.48 18.77 -1.41
N VAL A 189 19.34 19.08 -0.82
CA VAL A 189 19.28 19.84 0.45
C VAL A 189 19.91 19.06 1.62
N LEU A 190 19.99 17.72 1.53
CA LEU A 190 20.62 16.88 2.55
C LEU A 190 22.14 16.76 2.37
N LEU A 191 22.65 17.09 1.18
CA LEU A 191 24.07 16.99 0.87
C LEU A 191 24.86 18.17 1.46
N PRO A 192 26.15 17.97 1.81
CA PRO A 192 27.05 19.06 2.19
C PRO A 192 27.14 20.14 1.11
N ASP A 193 27.44 21.39 1.48
CA ASP A 193 27.51 22.52 0.53
C ASP A 193 28.57 22.33 -0.57
N GLU A 194 29.58 21.48 -0.34
CA GLU A 194 30.61 21.15 -1.35
C GLU A 194 30.09 20.24 -2.47
N ASP A 195 28.97 19.53 -2.23
CA ASP A 195 28.32 18.59 -3.17
C ASP A 195 27.00 19.16 -3.75
N ARG A 196 26.62 20.39 -3.37
CA ARG A 196 25.40 21.12 -3.83
C ARG A 196 25.64 21.98 -5.06
#